data_AF-A0A958PUT1-F1
#
_entry.id   AF-A0A958PUT1-F1
#
_cell.length_a   1.000
_cell.length_b   1.000
_cell.length_c   1.000
_cell.angle_alpha   90.00
_cell.angle_beta   90.00
_cell.angle_gamma   90.00
#
_symmetry.space_group_name_H-M   'P 1'
#
loop_
_entity.id
_entity.type
_entity.pdbx_description
1 polymer ?
#
loop_
_entity_poly.entity_id
_entity_poly.type
_entity_poly.pdbx_seq_one_letter_code
_entity_poly.pdbx_strand_id
1 'polypeptide(L)'
;MKLLAALLLSLILFTWIAEPASASSRSIQKKVLQILNSKARQITASPSRLWNYAHWSSEHSRYEWSNRLFIMVLNHKNSTYDKHEIYLNIARNYFQMKMFKSALMYYNKVPKTSELWLMAVEERAWSKVRLGQYDQALADTATLLSPVFSHISSPETHYLYGYINLAVCNYKNVFKNTELFKKRHVARISALEKFQSRQARGWVQGLTQKIAEKGVQEGLDRDSLALFPRFFYKYKKIRDLLRKVESSKKASLAEILQMETLLAAYARYDLNEYRIVIKKLQLIEADVIQRIHIDETLLGQRRWNSQEKQVDPYALKFPFDEEDVWVDELDNYDVRAKSCPKIMEAKL
;
A
#
# COMPACT_ATOMS: atom_id res chain seq x y z
N MET A 1 23.61 -50.40 36.70
CA MET A 1 23.56 -48.91 36.84
C MET A 1 24.83 -48.34 36.23
N LYS A 2 24.89 -47.71 35.05
CA LYS A 2 23.90 -47.18 34.10
C LYS A 2 24.26 -47.66 32.67
N LEU A 3 23.22 -47.92 31.87
CA LEU A 3 23.16 -48.45 30.49
C LEU A 3 24.02 -47.66 29.47
N LEU A 4 24.73 -48.27 28.49
CA LEU A 4 24.27 -48.89 27.19
C LEU A 4 23.48 -47.88 26.32
N ALA A 5 23.68 -47.64 25.01
CA ALA A 5 24.34 -48.31 23.88
C ALA A 5 24.54 -47.24 22.75
N ALA A 6 25.66 -47.18 22.03
CA ALA A 6 25.94 -47.81 20.72
C ALA A 6 24.95 -47.50 19.55
N LEU A 7 25.51 -46.83 18.53
CA LEU A 7 25.41 -47.07 17.07
C LEU A 7 24.08 -46.89 16.27
N LEU A 8 24.29 -46.21 15.12
CA LEU A 8 23.74 -46.43 13.75
C LEU A 8 22.61 -45.55 13.19
N LEU A 9 22.80 -45.26 11.88
CA LEU A 9 21.88 -44.80 10.81
C LEU A 9 21.56 -43.28 10.78
N SER A 10 22.24 -42.49 9.94
CA SER A 10 22.01 -42.30 8.48
C SER A 10 20.74 -41.52 8.13
N LEU A 11 20.97 -40.36 7.49
CA LEU A 11 20.25 -39.83 6.33
C LEU A 11 18.72 -39.57 6.40
N ILE A 12 18.37 -38.36 5.93
CA ILE A 12 17.07 -37.88 5.42
C ILE A 12 16.21 -37.11 6.43
N LEU A 13 16.34 -35.78 6.40
CA LEU A 13 15.25 -34.83 6.08
C LEU A 13 15.73 -33.38 6.29
N PHE A 14 16.35 -32.78 5.28
CA PHE A 14 16.20 -31.35 4.99
C PHE A 14 16.65 -31.07 3.54
N THR A 15 15.87 -31.58 2.59
CA THR A 15 15.87 -31.11 1.21
C THR A 15 14.48 -30.60 0.90
N TRP A 16 14.29 -29.29 0.94
CA TRP A 16 13.25 -28.58 0.21
C TRP A 16 13.84 -27.32 -0.42
N ILE A 17 14.26 -27.50 -1.67
CA ILE A 17 14.19 -26.58 -2.82
C ILE A 17 14.63 -25.13 -2.56
N ALA A 18 15.95 -24.91 -2.60
CA ALA A 18 16.50 -23.67 -3.14
C ALA A 18 17.07 -24.02 -4.53
N GLU A 19 16.50 -23.43 -5.58
CA GLU A 19 17.04 -23.54 -6.95
C GLU A 19 18.53 -23.19 -6.97
N PRO A 20 19.38 -23.97 -7.66
CA PRO A 20 20.80 -23.68 -7.72
C PRO A 20 21.00 -22.45 -8.60
N ALA A 21 21.24 -21.31 -7.96
CA ALA A 21 21.73 -20.12 -8.62
C ALA A 21 22.94 -20.50 -9.49
N SER A 22 22.87 -20.15 -10.78
CA SER A 22 23.82 -20.56 -11.83
C SER A 22 25.27 -20.23 -11.47
N ALA A 23 26.24 -20.94 -12.06
CA ALA A 23 27.66 -20.77 -11.77
C ALA A 23 28.17 -19.32 -11.97
N SER A 24 27.53 -18.54 -12.87
CA SER A 24 27.84 -17.11 -13.05
C SER A 24 27.38 -16.26 -11.85
N SER A 25 26.22 -16.57 -11.26
CA SER A 25 25.69 -15.87 -10.08
C SER A 25 26.54 -16.10 -8.82
N ARG A 26 27.10 -17.30 -8.65
CA ARG A 26 27.99 -17.64 -7.53
C ARG A 26 29.35 -16.95 -7.65
N SER A 27 29.85 -16.77 -8.87
CA SER A 27 31.08 -16.00 -9.14
C SER A 27 30.90 -14.51 -8.81
N ILE A 28 29.75 -13.94 -9.18
CA ILE A 28 29.39 -12.56 -8.85
C ILE A 28 29.18 -12.40 -7.34
N GLN A 29 28.47 -13.33 -6.69
CA GLN A 29 28.31 -13.34 -5.23
C GLN A 29 29.65 -13.44 -4.49
N LYS A 30 30.56 -14.31 -4.94
CA LYS A 30 31.91 -14.41 -4.34
C LYS A 30 32.73 -13.14 -4.56
N LYS A 31 32.70 -12.52 -5.74
CA LYS A 31 33.36 -11.23 -5.99
C LYS A 31 32.77 -10.10 -5.15
N VAL A 32 31.44 -10.05 -5.00
CA VAL A 32 30.76 -9.06 -4.14
C VAL A 32 31.11 -9.30 -2.66
N LEU A 33 31.10 -10.53 -2.17
CA LEU A 33 31.52 -10.85 -0.80
C LEU A 33 33.01 -10.58 -0.56
N GLN A 34 33.89 -10.82 -1.53
CA GLN A 34 35.32 -10.49 -1.42
C GLN A 34 35.57 -8.98 -1.38
N ILE A 35 34.79 -8.19 -2.14
CA ILE A 35 34.82 -6.72 -2.06
C ILE A 35 34.35 -6.24 -0.68
N LEU A 36 33.36 -6.91 -0.09
CA LEU A 36 32.76 -6.53 1.19
C LEU A 36 33.59 -6.95 2.43
N ASN A 37 34.34 -8.06 2.37
CA ASN A 37 35.15 -8.55 3.49
C ASN A 37 36.56 -7.90 3.61
N SER A 38 36.93 -7.01 2.70
CA SER A 38 38.12 -6.17 2.87
C SER A 38 37.78 -4.98 3.78
N LYS A 39 38.19 -5.07 5.05
CA LYS A 39 38.28 -3.99 6.07
C LYS A 39 37.69 -2.64 5.64
N ALA A 40 36.47 -2.33 6.10
CA ALA A 40 35.96 -0.97 6.28
C ALA A 40 36.27 0.05 5.17
N ARG A 41 36.24 -0.34 3.90
CA ARG A 41 35.97 0.64 2.85
C ARG A 41 34.50 0.96 2.99
N GLN A 42 34.20 2.10 3.64
CA GLN A 42 32.97 2.83 3.39
C GLN A 42 32.72 2.72 1.89
N ILE A 43 31.61 2.10 1.50
CA ILE A 43 31.28 1.93 0.10
C ILE A 43 31.25 3.34 -0.48
N THR A 44 32.30 3.75 -1.21
CA THR A 44 32.41 5.03 -1.91
C THR A 44 31.55 4.99 -3.18
N ALA A 45 30.44 4.25 -3.14
CA ALA A 45 29.49 4.24 -4.24
C ALA A 45 28.63 5.48 -4.12
N SER A 46 28.35 6.10 -5.26
CA SER A 46 27.42 7.21 -5.33
C SER A 46 26.04 6.80 -4.78
N PRO A 47 25.26 7.75 -4.22
CA PRO A 47 23.90 7.50 -3.75
C PRO A 47 23.05 6.77 -4.79
N SER A 48 23.19 7.11 -6.08
CA SER A 48 22.44 6.47 -7.16
C SER A 48 22.79 5.01 -7.39
N ARG A 49 24.07 4.64 -7.23
CA ARG A 49 24.47 3.23 -7.30
C ARG A 49 23.90 2.45 -6.12
N LEU A 50 24.02 3.00 -4.91
CA LEU A 50 23.46 2.39 -3.70
C LEU A 50 21.94 2.21 -3.81
N TRP A 51 21.22 3.22 -4.30
CA TRP A 51 19.78 3.19 -4.55
C TRP A 51 19.40 2.05 -5.51
N ASN A 52 20.06 1.98 -6.67
CA ASN A 52 19.79 0.94 -7.66
C ASN A 52 20.09 -0.46 -7.10
N TYR A 53 21.19 -0.62 -6.36
CA TYR A 53 21.52 -1.90 -5.73
C TYR A 53 20.54 -2.28 -4.61
N ALA A 54 19.99 -1.31 -3.87
CA ALA A 54 18.98 -1.56 -2.86
C ALA A 54 17.71 -2.13 -3.50
N HIS A 55 17.18 -1.47 -4.52
CA HIS A 55 16.03 -1.97 -5.26
C HIS A 55 16.27 -3.34 -5.89
N TRP A 56 17.39 -3.53 -6.59
CA TRP A 56 17.77 -4.82 -7.14
C TRP A 56 17.80 -5.92 -6.04
N SER A 57 18.33 -5.59 -4.87
CA SER A 57 18.39 -6.52 -3.74
C SER A 57 16.99 -6.85 -3.19
N SER A 58 16.09 -5.88 -3.12
CA SER A 58 14.68 -6.10 -2.74
C SER A 58 13.96 -7.01 -3.73
N GLU A 59 14.14 -6.80 -5.04
CA GLU A 59 13.53 -7.64 -6.08
C GLU A 59 14.00 -9.10 -6.00
N HIS A 60 15.23 -9.33 -5.54
CA HIS A 60 15.81 -10.66 -5.38
C HIS A 60 15.67 -11.21 -3.95
N SER A 61 14.71 -10.71 -3.18
CA SER A 61 14.40 -11.14 -1.81
C SER A 61 15.55 -11.03 -0.80
N ARG A 62 16.55 -10.18 -1.08
CA ARG A 62 17.67 -9.89 -0.17
C ARG A 62 17.35 -8.67 0.70
N TYR A 63 16.26 -8.75 1.44
CA TYR A 63 15.65 -7.61 2.15
C TYR A 63 16.55 -6.98 3.21
N GLU A 64 17.28 -7.79 3.99
CA GLU A 64 18.22 -7.27 5.00
C GLU A 64 19.33 -6.45 4.36
N TRP A 65 19.91 -6.97 3.28
CA TRP A 65 20.98 -6.29 2.54
C TRP A 65 20.43 -5.02 1.89
N SER A 66 19.26 -5.10 1.28
CA SER A 66 18.56 -3.94 0.72
C SER A 66 18.35 -2.84 1.77
N ASN A 67 17.88 -3.20 2.97
CA ASN A 67 17.70 -2.24 4.06
C ASN A 67 19.00 -1.57 4.50
N ARG A 68 20.11 -2.32 4.57
CA ARG A 68 21.43 -1.73 4.85
C ARG A 68 21.82 -0.71 3.77
N LEU A 69 21.59 -1.02 2.49
CA LEU A 69 21.87 -0.11 1.38
C LEU A 69 20.98 1.14 1.43
N PHE A 70 19.68 0.99 1.69
CA PHE A 70 18.77 2.13 1.87
C PHE A 70 19.18 3.03 3.04
N ILE A 71 19.63 2.45 4.16
CA ILE A 71 20.16 3.21 5.30
C ILE A 71 21.45 3.96 4.91
N MET A 72 22.33 3.34 4.10
CA MET A 72 23.51 4.03 3.57
C MET A 72 23.11 5.21 2.68
N VAL A 73 22.10 5.06 1.80
CA VAL A 73 21.56 6.18 0.99
C VAL A 73 20.99 7.28 1.88
N LEU A 74 20.24 6.92 2.92
CA LEU A 74 19.64 7.87 3.87
C LEU A 74 20.68 8.71 4.60
N ASN A 75 21.79 8.10 4.99
CA ASN A 75 22.86 8.74 5.77
C ASN A 75 23.93 9.42 4.89
N HIS A 76 23.83 9.30 3.56
CA HIS A 76 24.82 9.88 2.66
C HIS A 76 24.60 11.39 2.50
N LYS A 77 25.65 12.20 2.75
CA LYS A 77 25.59 13.67 2.75
C LYS A 77 25.01 14.26 1.45
N ASN A 78 25.38 13.71 0.31
CA ASN A 78 24.94 14.17 -1.03
C ASN A 78 23.72 13.40 -1.57
N SER A 79 22.92 12.77 -0.70
CA SER A 79 21.72 12.06 -1.15
C SER A 79 20.65 13.06 -1.60
N THR A 80 20.20 12.93 -2.85
CA THR A 80 19.09 13.72 -3.41
C THR A 80 17.76 12.96 -3.39
N TYR A 81 17.74 11.76 -2.80
CA TYR A 81 16.55 10.91 -2.73
C TYR A 81 15.62 11.37 -1.61
N ASP A 82 14.31 11.26 -1.84
CA ASP A 82 13.32 11.59 -0.83
C ASP A 82 13.44 10.61 0.36
N LYS A 83 13.62 11.17 1.56
CA LYS A 83 13.72 10.40 2.80
C LYS A 83 12.45 9.56 3.04
N HIS A 84 11.28 10.09 2.68
CA HIS A 84 10.01 9.41 2.86
C HIS A 84 9.90 8.18 1.93
N GLU A 85 10.42 8.28 0.72
CA GLU A 85 10.51 7.16 -0.22
C GLU A 85 11.46 6.08 0.30
N ILE A 86 12.60 6.49 0.88
CA ILE A 86 13.52 5.54 1.53
C ILE A 86 12.83 4.82 2.69
N TYR A 87 12.10 5.54 3.55
CA TYR A 87 11.37 4.93 4.67
C TYR A 87 10.33 3.91 4.21
N LEU A 88 9.55 4.22 3.17
CA LEU A 88 8.60 3.27 2.59
C LEU A 88 9.29 2.00 2.11
N ASN A 89 10.39 2.11 1.38
CA ASN A 89 11.09 0.93 0.85
C ASN A 89 11.68 0.06 1.98
N ILE A 90 12.23 0.68 3.03
CA ILE A 90 12.69 -0.05 4.22
C ILE A 90 11.52 -0.76 4.92
N ALA A 91 10.40 -0.07 5.10
CA ALA A 91 9.20 -0.63 5.72
C ALA A 91 8.67 -1.84 4.93
N ARG A 92 8.58 -1.73 3.61
CA ARG A 92 8.18 -2.83 2.70
C ARG A 92 9.07 -4.05 2.82
N ASN A 93 10.39 -3.84 2.86
CA ASN A 93 11.34 -4.93 3.07
C ASN A 93 11.11 -5.63 4.43
N TYR A 94 10.91 -4.87 5.51
CA TYR A 94 10.55 -5.46 6.82
C TYR A 94 9.22 -6.20 6.79
N PHE A 95 8.24 -5.69 6.05
CA PHE A 95 6.96 -6.36 5.85
C PHE A 95 7.15 -7.71 5.14
N GLN A 96 7.95 -7.76 4.07
CA GLN A 96 8.27 -9.01 3.36
C GLN A 96 8.98 -10.03 4.27
N MET A 97 9.82 -9.56 5.18
CA MET A 97 10.46 -10.38 6.22
C MET A 97 9.51 -10.80 7.36
N LYS A 98 8.22 -10.46 7.30
CA LYS A 98 7.22 -10.66 8.38
C LYS A 98 7.56 -9.94 9.69
N MET A 99 8.46 -8.96 9.64
CA MET A 99 8.83 -8.12 10.78
C MET A 99 7.89 -6.91 10.88
N PHE A 100 6.61 -7.16 11.12
CA PHE A 100 5.56 -6.13 11.01
C PHE A 100 5.75 -4.95 11.99
N LYS A 101 6.24 -5.20 13.21
CA LYS A 101 6.54 -4.11 14.17
C LYS A 101 7.63 -3.16 13.64
N SER A 102 8.67 -3.71 13.01
CA SER A 102 9.72 -2.91 12.37
C SER A 102 9.18 -2.16 11.15
N ALA A 103 8.33 -2.80 10.35
CA ALA A 103 7.65 -2.14 9.23
C ALA A 103 6.83 -0.94 9.71
N LEU A 104 6.00 -1.11 10.75
CA LEU A 104 5.22 -0.03 11.38
C LEU A 104 6.11 1.14 11.82
N MET A 105 7.25 0.86 12.45
CA MET A 105 8.18 1.91 12.88
C MET A 105 8.63 2.80 11.72
N TYR A 106 8.86 2.23 10.53
CA TYR A 106 9.28 3.00 9.35
C TYR A 106 8.11 3.64 8.61
N TYR A 107 6.94 2.99 8.53
CA TYR A 107 5.73 3.63 7.99
C TYR A 107 5.37 4.91 8.77
N ASN A 108 5.48 4.87 10.10
CA ASN A 108 5.22 6.02 10.98
C ASN A 108 6.24 7.16 10.85
N LYS A 109 7.38 6.95 10.15
CA LYS A 109 8.34 8.03 9.86
C LYS A 109 7.94 8.88 8.67
N VAL A 110 6.93 8.48 7.91
CA VAL A 110 6.41 9.28 6.79
C VAL A 110 5.41 10.30 7.36
N PRO A 111 5.72 11.61 7.36
CA PRO A 111 4.87 12.62 7.97
C PRO A 111 3.61 12.88 7.14
N LYS A 112 2.55 13.40 7.77
CA LYS A 112 1.29 13.79 7.10
C LYS A 112 1.47 14.77 5.92
N THR A 113 2.50 15.61 5.99
CA THR A 113 2.86 16.56 4.93
C THR A 113 3.48 15.91 3.70
N SER A 114 3.90 14.65 3.81
CA SER A 114 4.44 13.89 2.69
C SER A 114 3.32 13.46 1.75
N GLU A 115 3.53 13.63 0.45
CA GLU A 115 2.61 13.10 -0.56
C GLU A 115 2.57 11.56 -0.60
N LEU A 116 3.48 10.89 0.12
CA LEU A 116 3.55 9.44 0.29
C LEU A 116 2.82 8.96 1.54
N TRP A 117 2.26 9.87 2.33
CA TRP A 117 1.65 9.55 3.61
C TRP A 117 0.46 8.61 3.49
N LEU A 118 -0.49 8.86 2.58
CA LEU A 118 -1.64 7.96 2.39
C LEU A 118 -1.21 6.52 2.01
N MET A 119 -0.16 6.39 1.20
CA MET A 119 0.42 5.09 0.88
C MET A 119 1.04 4.43 2.11
N ALA A 120 1.74 5.21 2.95
CA ALA A 120 2.27 4.72 4.22
C ALA A 120 1.15 4.29 5.18
N VAL A 121 0.05 5.03 5.27
CA VAL A 121 -1.13 4.69 6.11
C VAL A 121 -1.79 3.40 5.64
N GLU A 122 -1.95 3.20 4.32
CA GLU A 122 -2.49 1.95 3.77
C GLU A 122 -1.59 0.73 4.08
N GLU A 123 -0.28 0.86 3.88
CA GLU A 123 0.65 -0.25 4.16
C GLU A 123 0.86 -0.49 5.67
N ARG A 124 0.71 0.57 6.49
CA ARG A 124 0.66 0.49 7.95
C ARG A 124 -0.57 -0.28 8.41
N ALA A 125 -1.73 -0.01 7.81
CA ALA A 125 -2.96 -0.74 8.10
C ALA A 125 -2.82 -2.24 7.77
N TRP A 126 -2.20 -2.59 6.64
CA TRP A 126 -1.84 -3.98 6.34
C TRP A 126 -0.93 -4.60 7.40
N SER A 127 0.08 -3.88 7.88
CA SER A 127 0.97 -4.35 8.94
C SER A 127 0.23 -4.61 10.26
N LYS A 128 -0.70 -3.73 10.64
CA LYS A 128 -1.58 -3.89 11.82
C LYS A 128 -2.49 -5.10 11.69
N VAL A 129 -3.07 -5.33 10.50
CA VAL A 129 -3.85 -6.54 10.19
C VAL A 129 -3.02 -7.80 10.43
N ARG A 130 -1.76 -7.83 9.98
CA ARG A 130 -0.87 -8.99 10.18
C ARG A 130 -0.48 -9.22 11.63
N LEU A 131 -0.63 -8.21 12.49
CA LEU A 131 -0.45 -8.30 13.94
C LEU A 131 -1.75 -8.62 14.69
N GLY A 132 -2.89 -8.78 14.00
CA GLY A 132 -4.21 -8.95 14.61
C GLY A 132 -4.76 -7.67 15.26
N GLN A 133 -4.17 -6.51 14.96
CA GLN A 133 -4.57 -5.21 15.51
C GLN A 133 -5.67 -4.57 14.65
N TYR A 134 -6.82 -5.25 14.53
CA TYR A 134 -7.91 -4.85 13.63
C TYR A 134 -8.52 -3.49 13.97
N ASP A 135 -8.68 -3.18 15.25
CA ASP A 135 -9.13 -1.87 15.75
C ASP A 135 -8.29 -0.71 15.17
N GLN A 136 -6.96 -0.82 15.31
CA GLN A 136 -6.04 0.19 14.81
C GLN A 136 -5.94 0.21 13.28
N ALA A 137 -6.18 -0.93 12.62
CA ALA A 137 -6.23 -1.00 11.17
C ALA A 137 -7.51 -0.33 10.64
N LEU A 138 -8.65 -0.48 11.34
CA LEU A 138 -9.89 0.21 11.03
C LEU A 138 -9.72 1.73 11.13
N ALA A 139 -9.04 2.21 12.17
CA ALA A 139 -8.71 3.64 12.31
C ALA A 139 -7.90 4.19 11.13
N ASP A 140 -6.91 3.44 10.65
CA ASP A 140 -6.13 3.83 9.46
C ASP A 140 -7.02 3.87 8.21
N THR A 141 -7.86 2.86 8.01
CA THR A 141 -8.78 2.83 6.86
C THR A 141 -9.87 3.91 6.94
N ALA A 142 -10.32 4.31 8.13
CA ALA A 142 -11.25 5.43 8.30
C ALA A 142 -10.62 6.74 7.78
N THR A 143 -9.33 6.95 8.09
CA THR A 143 -8.55 8.07 7.53
C THR A 143 -8.53 7.99 6.01
N LEU A 144 -8.15 6.84 5.44
CA LEU A 144 -8.04 6.66 3.99
C LEU A 144 -9.38 6.80 3.25
N LEU A 145 -10.48 6.42 3.88
CA LEU A 145 -11.84 6.50 3.34
C LEU A 145 -12.52 7.86 3.59
N SER A 146 -11.84 8.81 4.23
CA SER A 146 -12.36 10.17 4.39
C SER A 146 -12.73 10.77 3.02
N PRO A 147 -13.86 11.52 2.91
CA PRO A 147 -14.25 12.21 1.69
C PRO A 147 -13.16 13.13 1.14
N VAL A 148 -12.32 13.70 2.02
CA VAL A 148 -11.17 14.55 1.66
C VAL A 148 -10.21 13.82 0.71
N PHE A 149 -10.00 12.51 0.91
CA PHE A 149 -9.09 11.70 0.11
C PHE A 149 -9.76 10.86 -0.96
N SER A 150 -11.08 10.99 -1.16
CA SER A 150 -11.84 10.18 -2.13
C SER A 150 -11.24 10.18 -3.55
N HIS A 151 -10.58 11.25 -3.97
CA HIS A 151 -9.99 11.39 -5.31
C HIS A 151 -8.57 10.82 -5.45
N ILE A 152 -7.88 10.60 -4.34
CA ILE A 152 -6.46 10.18 -4.32
C ILE A 152 -6.22 8.86 -3.58
N SER A 153 -7.19 8.42 -2.78
CA SER A 153 -7.18 7.13 -2.10
C SER A 153 -7.15 5.98 -3.09
N SER A 154 -6.48 4.91 -2.68
CA SER A 154 -6.34 3.69 -3.47
C SER A 154 -7.66 2.93 -3.52
N PRO A 155 -8.00 2.24 -4.64
CA PRO A 155 -9.07 1.25 -4.60
C PRO A 155 -8.79 0.13 -3.59
N GLU A 156 -7.51 -0.22 -3.36
CA GLU A 156 -7.09 -1.24 -2.39
C GLU A 156 -7.54 -0.90 -0.96
N THR A 157 -7.69 0.39 -0.62
CA THR A 157 -8.23 0.83 0.68
C THR A 157 -9.60 0.20 0.96
N HIS A 158 -10.48 0.14 -0.04
CA HIS A 158 -11.82 -0.44 0.14
C HIS A 158 -11.73 -1.95 0.33
N TYR A 159 -10.83 -2.64 -0.38
CA TYR A 159 -10.59 -4.06 -0.13
C TYR A 159 -10.07 -4.30 1.29
N LEU A 160 -9.09 -3.53 1.74
CA LEU A 160 -8.54 -3.63 3.07
C LEU A 160 -9.60 -3.40 4.15
N TYR A 161 -10.42 -2.35 4.01
CA TYR A 161 -11.53 -2.08 4.93
C TYR A 161 -12.56 -3.22 4.94
N GLY A 162 -12.95 -3.73 3.77
CA GLY A 162 -13.84 -4.89 3.66
C GLY A 162 -13.25 -6.14 4.31
N TYR A 163 -11.95 -6.39 4.10
CA TYR A 163 -11.23 -7.52 4.67
C TYR A 163 -11.18 -7.45 6.19
N ILE A 164 -10.90 -6.27 6.75
CA ILE A 164 -10.88 -6.08 8.20
C ILE A 164 -12.27 -6.28 8.78
N ASN A 165 -13.32 -5.71 8.16
CA ASN A 165 -14.70 -5.87 8.63
C ASN A 165 -15.16 -7.33 8.56
N LEU A 166 -14.79 -8.08 7.53
CA LEU A 166 -14.99 -9.53 7.45
C LEU A 166 -14.28 -10.25 8.60
N ALA A 167 -13.03 -9.89 8.90
CA ALA A 167 -12.23 -10.52 9.96
C ALA A 167 -12.81 -10.30 11.36
N VAL A 168 -13.50 -9.17 11.59
CA VAL A 168 -14.18 -8.86 12.87
C VAL A 168 -15.69 -9.14 12.82
N CYS A 169 -16.17 -9.89 11.81
CA CYS A 169 -17.56 -10.28 11.65
C CYS A 169 -18.55 -9.09 11.57
N ASN A 170 -18.10 -7.93 11.11
CA ASN A 170 -18.93 -6.77 10.83
C ASN A 170 -19.43 -6.79 9.38
N TYR A 171 -20.29 -7.77 9.08
CA TYR A 171 -20.80 -8.05 7.73
C TYR A 171 -21.59 -6.88 7.14
N LYS A 172 -22.32 -6.11 7.97
CA LYS A 172 -23.05 -4.92 7.53
C LYS A 172 -22.11 -3.90 6.87
N ASN A 173 -20.94 -3.66 7.47
CA ASN A 173 -19.98 -2.70 6.94
C ASN A 173 -19.23 -3.22 5.70
N VAL A 174 -19.18 -4.54 5.48
CA VAL A 174 -18.65 -5.10 4.22
C VAL A 174 -19.51 -4.66 3.03
N PHE A 175 -20.84 -4.86 3.10
CA PHE A 175 -21.74 -4.47 2.01
C PHE A 175 -21.78 -2.95 1.80
N LYS A 176 -21.85 -2.17 2.89
CA LYS A 176 -21.77 -0.70 2.82
C LYS A 176 -20.50 -0.23 2.12
N ASN A 177 -19.36 -0.88 2.37
CA ASN A 177 -18.11 -0.54 1.73
C ASN A 177 -18.11 -0.82 0.22
N THR A 178 -18.72 -1.92 -0.23
CA THR A 178 -18.85 -2.17 -1.67
C THR A 178 -19.76 -1.14 -2.35
N GLU A 179 -20.85 -0.73 -1.70
CA GLU A 179 -21.70 0.36 -2.18
C GLU A 179 -20.93 1.68 -2.29
N LEU A 180 -20.15 2.01 -1.24
CA LEU A 180 -19.30 3.19 -1.22
C LEU A 180 -18.25 3.16 -2.33
N PHE A 181 -17.62 2.00 -2.56
CA PHE A 181 -16.66 1.80 -3.64
C PHE A 181 -17.30 2.08 -5.00
N LYS A 182 -18.50 1.54 -5.26
CA LYS A 182 -19.24 1.80 -6.51
C LYS A 182 -19.54 3.29 -6.67
N LYS A 183 -20.07 3.93 -5.62
CA LYS A 183 -20.40 5.36 -5.60
C LYS A 183 -19.19 6.24 -5.95
N ARG A 184 -18.00 5.91 -5.43
CA ARG A 184 -16.79 6.73 -5.59
C ARG A 184 -16.01 6.46 -6.87
N HIS A 185 -15.98 5.20 -7.34
CA HIS A 185 -15.04 4.80 -8.38
C HIS A 185 -15.64 4.58 -9.77
N VAL A 186 -16.96 4.44 -9.92
CA VAL A 186 -17.59 4.21 -11.24
C VAL A 186 -17.24 5.33 -12.24
N ALA A 187 -17.38 6.59 -11.85
CA ALA A 187 -17.06 7.74 -12.71
C ALA A 187 -15.57 7.76 -13.10
N ARG A 188 -14.69 7.44 -12.15
CA ARG A 188 -13.24 7.39 -12.37
C ARG A 188 -12.83 6.25 -13.30
N ILE A 189 -13.40 5.05 -13.11
CA ILE A 189 -13.15 3.90 -13.99
C ILE A 189 -13.54 4.26 -15.43
N SER A 190 -14.73 4.86 -15.63
CA SER A 190 -15.16 5.34 -16.95
C SER A 190 -14.22 6.39 -17.53
N ALA A 191 -13.68 7.30 -16.70
CA ALA A 191 -12.69 8.27 -17.14
C ALA A 191 -11.37 7.60 -17.59
N LEU A 192 -10.88 6.62 -16.85
CA LEU A 192 -9.66 5.86 -17.21
C LEU A 192 -9.84 5.05 -18.49
N GLU A 193 -11.04 4.53 -18.75
CA GLU A 193 -11.38 3.85 -20.01
C GLU A 193 -11.31 4.80 -21.20
N LYS A 194 -11.69 6.08 -21.04
CA LYS A 194 -11.54 7.08 -22.11
C LYS A 194 -10.08 7.38 -22.46
N PHE A 195 -9.16 7.25 -21.51
CA PHE A 195 -7.72 7.30 -21.82
C PHE A 195 -7.27 6.07 -22.63
N GLN A 196 -7.85 4.89 -22.39
CA GLN A 196 -7.56 3.70 -23.20
C GLN A 196 -8.03 3.84 -24.64
N SER A 197 -9.24 4.38 -24.82
CA SER A 197 -9.88 4.53 -26.13
C SER A 197 -9.41 5.78 -26.90
N ARG A 198 -8.43 6.54 -26.37
CA ARG A 198 -7.93 7.80 -26.95
C ARG A 198 -9.02 8.86 -27.16
N GLN A 199 -10.03 8.85 -26.30
CA GLN A 199 -11.11 9.83 -26.28
C GLN A 199 -10.89 10.93 -25.23
N ALA A 200 -9.75 10.88 -24.51
CA ALA A 200 -9.41 11.80 -23.44
C ALA A 200 -8.59 13.03 -23.90
N ARG A 201 -8.36 13.21 -25.20
CA ARG A 201 -7.55 14.34 -25.72
C ARG A 201 -8.04 15.70 -25.25
N GLY A 202 -9.35 15.93 -25.25
CA GLY A 202 -9.93 17.20 -24.78
C GLY A 202 -9.61 17.48 -23.31
N TRP A 203 -9.53 16.44 -22.48
CA TRP A 203 -9.14 16.58 -21.07
C TRP A 203 -7.66 16.90 -20.92
N VAL A 204 -6.79 16.25 -21.70
CA VAL A 204 -5.36 16.58 -21.73
C VAL A 204 -5.14 18.03 -22.16
N GLN A 205 -5.86 18.47 -23.20
CA GLN A 205 -5.83 19.87 -23.66
C GLN A 205 -6.26 20.83 -22.54
N GLY A 206 -7.42 20.57 -21.91
CA GLY A 206 -7.92 21.39 -20.80
C GLY A 206 -6.94 21.46 -19.63
N LEU A 207 -6.32 20.33 -19.26
CA LEU A 207 -5.27 20.32 -18.25
C LEU A 207 -4.08 21.18 -18.67
N THR A 208 -3.56 20.99 -19.88
CA THR A 208 -2.39 21.78 -20.34
C THR A 208 -2.68 23.27 -20.41
N GLN A 209 -3.92 23.66 -20.73
CA GLN A 209 -4.35 25.04 -20.71
C GLN A 209 -4.35 25.60 -19.28
N LYS A 210 -4.98 24.89 -18.33
CA LYS A 210 -4.96 25.29 -16.91
C LYS A 210 -3.55 25.45 -16.37
N ILE A 211 -2.65 24.54 -16.72
CA ILE A 211 -1.24 24.55 -16.30
C ILE A 211 -0.47 25.71 -16.96
N ALA A 212 -0.76 26.02 -18.22
CA ALA A 212 -0.16 27.19 -18.88
C ALA A 212 -0.59 28.50 -18.21
N GLU A 213 -1.88 28.63 -17.86
CA GLU A 213 -2.46 29.82 -17.26
C GLU A 213 -2.03 30.00 -15.80
N LYS A 214 -2.18 28.97 -14.96
CA LYS A 214 -2.05 29.05 -13.49
C LYS A 214 -0.79 28.39 -12.94
N GLY A 215 -0.01 27.72 -13.79
CA GLY A 215 1.15 26.92 -13.35
C GLY A 215 0.76 25.54 -12.81
N VAL A 216 1.76 24.74 -12.47
CA VAL A 216 1.55 23.33 -12.09
C VAL A 216 0.82 23.18 -10.76
N GLN A 217 1.10 24.05 -9.78
CA GLN A 217 0.52 23.94 -8.45
C GLN A 217 -0.99 24.26 -8.45
N GLU A 218 -1.39 25.37 -9.08
CA GLU A 218 -2.80 25.79 -9.12
C GLU A 218 -3.59 25.14 -10.25
N GLY A 219 -2.92 24.71 -11.33
CA GLY A 219 -3.57 24.05 -12.46
C GLY A 219 -3.97 22.59 -12.18
N LEU A 220 -3.37 21.94 -11.17
CA LEU A 220 -3.72 20.59 -10.71
C LEU A 220 -4.87 20.64 -9.69
N ASP A 221 -6.06 21.00 -10.16
CA ASP A 221 -7.27 21.05 -9.34
C ASP A 221 -7.86 19.66 -9.03
N ARG A 222 -8.86 19.66 -8.13
CA ARG A 222 -9.59 18.46 -7.69
C ARG A 222 -10.17 17.66 -8.86
N ASP A 223 -10.71 18.34 -9.86
CA ASP A 223 -11.32 17.71 -11.04
C ASP A 223 -10.27 17.01 -11.90
N SER A 224 -9.10 17.64 -12.08
CA SER A 224 -7.97 17.03 -12.77
C SER A 224 -7.48 15.79 -12.03
N LEU A 225 -7.39 15.84 -10.70
CA LEU A 225 -7.02 14.68 -9.88
C LEU A 225 -8.06 13.55 -9.94
N ALA A 226 -9.34 13.88 -10.07
CA ALA A 226 -10.43 12.92 -10.14
C ALA A 226 -10.47 12.15 -11.48
N LEU A 227 -10.18 12.82 -12.59
CA LEU A 227 -10.28 12.26 -13.94
C LEU A 227 -9.02 11.53 -14.41
N PHE A 228 -7.83 11.98 -13.99
CA PHE A 228 -6.56 11.48 -14.49
C PHE A 228 -6.04 10.27 -13.69
N PRO A 229 -5.16 9.44 -14.29
CA PRO A 229 -4.48 8.34 -13.59
C PRO A 229 -3.84 8.79 -12.28
N ARG A 230 -3.84 7.91 -11.29
CA ARG A 230 -3.33 8.21 -9.95
C ARG A 230 -1.84 8.58 -10.02
N PHE A 231 -1.48 9.65 -9.32
CA PHE A 231 -0.11 10.19 -9.26
C PHE A 231 0.53 10.52 -10.63
N PHE A 232 -0.28 10.77 -11.67
CA PHE A 232 0.26 11.00 -13.03
C PHE A 232 1.31 12.12 -13.08
N TYR A 233 1.11 13.19 -12.30
CA TYR A 233 1.99 14.35 -12.21
C TYR A 233 3.37 14.05 -11.60
N LYS A 234 3.54 12.89 -10.94
CA LYS A 234 4.81 12.48 -10.33
C LYS A 234 5.74 11.79 -11.31
N TYR A 235 5.19 11.17 -12.35
CA TYR A 235 6.02 10.46 -13.32
C TYR A 235 6.93 11.44 -14.04
N LYS A 236 8.24 11.18 -13.98
CA LYS A 236 9.30 12.07 -14.49
C LYS A 236 8.95 12.65 -15.87
N LYS A 237 8.59 11.81 -16.83
CA LYS A 237 8.26 12.24 -18.20
C LYS A 237 7.06 13.20 -18.25
N ILE A 238 6.00 12.93 -17.49
CA ILE A 238 4.83 13.80 -17.44
C ILE A 238 5.18 15.12 -16.73
N ARG A 239 5.85 15.04 -15.58
CA ARG A 239 6.30 16.23 -14.85
C ARG A 239 7.16 17.15 -15.71
N ASP A 240 8.08 16.57 -16.49
CA ASP A 240 8.94 17.31 -17.40
C ASP A 240 8.12 17.97 -18.53
N LEU A 241 7.08 17.31 -19.03
CA LEU A 241 6.14 17.90 -20.01
C LEU A 241 5.30 19.02 -19.39
N LEU A 242 4.77 18.83 -18.19
CA LEU A 242 3.99 19.86 -17.49
C LEU A 242 4.82 21.12 -17.24
N ARG A 243 6.09 20.97 -16.81
CA ARG A 243 7.02 22.09 -16.64
C ARG A 243 7.33 22.81 -17.94
N LYS A 244 7.46 22.08 -19.05
CA LYS A 244 7.64 22.68 -20.37
C LYS A 244 6.44 23.52 -20.75
N VAL A 245 5.22 22.99 -20.61
CA VAL A 245 3.96 23.71 -20.88
C VAL A 245 3.82 24.95 -20.02
N GLU A 246 4.16 24.86 -18.73
CA GLU A 246 4.17 25.99 -17.80
C GLU A 246 5.15 27.09 -18.25
N SER A 247 6.35 26.71 -18.71
CA SER A 247 7.37 27.65 -19.20
C SER A 247 7.04 28.28 -20.55
N SER A 248 6.45 27.52 -21.47
CA SER A 248 6.10 27.99 -22.82
C SER A 248 4.77 28.73 -22.87
N LYS A 249 3.97 28.65 -21.80
CA LYS A 249 2.59 29.16 -21.72
C LYS A 249 1.65 28.61 -22.81
N LYS A 250 2.06 27.55 -23.51
CA LYS A 250 1.27 26.90 -24.55
C LYS A 250 1.78 25.48 -24.78
N ALA A 251 0.86 24.52 -24.82
CA ALA A 251 1.15 23.16 -25.23
C ALA A 251 1.13 23.02 -26.76
N SER A 252 2.17 22.40 -27.32
CA SER A 252 2.17 21.94 -28.71
C SER A 252 1.34 20.67 -28.87
N LEU A 253 0.86 20.42 -30.10
CA LEU A 253 0.11 19.19 -30.40
C LEU A 253 0.95 17.93 -30.12
N ALA A 254 2.26 17.98 -30.38
CA ALA A 254 3.16 16.86 -30.11
C ALA A 254 3.25 16.54 -28.60
N GLU A 255 3.33 17.56 -27.74
CA GLU A 255 3.34 17.37 -26.28
C GLU A 255 2.01 16.79 -25.78
N ILE A 256 0.87 17.26 -26.31
CA ILE A 256 -0.45 16.73 -25.97
C ILE A 256 -0.55 15.24 -26.34
N LEU A 257 -0.14 14.87 -27.56
CA LEU A 257 -0.17 13.47 -28.02
C LEU A 257 0.79 12.58 -27.21
N GLN A 258 1.95 13.12 -26.82
CA GLN A 258 2.91 12.42 -25.97
C GLN A 258 2.33 12.20 -24.56
N MET A 259 1.72 13.21 -23.96
CA MET A 259 1.04 13.10 -22.66
C MET A 259 -0.11 12.10 -22.73
N GLU A 260 -0.96 12.19 -23.75
CA GLU A 260 -2.07 11.26 -23.98
C GLU A 260 -1.59 9.81 -24.03
N THR A 261 -0.49 9.53 -24.74
CA THR A 261 0.10 8.18 -24.83
C THR A 261 0.63 7.68 -23.49
N LEU A 262 1.32 8.54 -22.72
CA LEU A 262 1.83 8.19 -21.39
C LEU A 262 0.69 7.95 -20.40
N LEU A 263 -0.32 8.82 -20.41
CA LEU A 263 -1.50 8.71 -19.55
C LEU A 263 -2.33 7.48 -19.88
N ALA A 264 -2.45 7.10 -21.15
CA ALA A 264 -3.08 5.85 -21.55
C ALA A 264 -2.33 4.65 -20.97
N ALA A 265 -0.99 4.66 -20.93
CA ALA A 265 -0.23 3.57 -20.31
C ALA A 265 -0.49 3.49 -18.79
N TYR A 266 -0.50 4.61 -18.08
CA TYR A 266 -0.79 4.62 -16.63
C TYR A 266 -2.25 4.27 -16.33
N ALA A 267 -3.20 4.70 -17.15
CA ALA A 267 -4.59 4.31 -17.03
C ALA A 267 -4.78 2.77 -17.14
N ARG A 268 -3.94 2.06 -17.92
CA ARG A 268 -3.99 0.59 -17.97
C ARG A 268 -3.64 -0.03 -16.64
N TYR A 269 -2.62 0.52 -15.98
CA TYR A 269 -2.17 0.04 -14.69
C TYR A 269 -3.26 0.23 -13.63
N ASP A 270 -3.82 1.45 -13.55
CA ASP A 270 -4.92 1.75 -12.63
C ASP A 270 -6.15 0.86 -12.90
N LEU A 271 -6.58 0.72 -14.16
CA LEU A 271 -7.72 -0.15 -14.51
C LEU A 271 -7.47 -1.62 -14.13
N ASN A 272 -6.23 -2.09 -14.24
CA ASN A 272 -5.89 -3.44 -13.80
C ASN A 272 -6.00 -3.58 -12.28
N GLU A 273 -5.54 -2.58 -11.53
CA GLU A 273 -5.70 -2.52 -10.07
C GLU A 273 -7.19 -2.52 -9.68
N TYR A 274 -8.01 -1.68 -10.30
CA TYR A 274 -9.46 -1.68 -10.10
C TYR A 274 -10.08 -3.05 -10.36
N ARG A 275 -9.71 -3.72 -11.46
CA ARG A 275 -10.21 -5.07 -11.77
C ARG A 275 -9.84 -6.08 -10.69
N ILE A 276 -8.62 -6.02 -10.17
CA ILE A 276 -8.18 -6.91 -9.09
C ILE A 276 -8.99 -6.62 -7.82
N VAL A 277 -9.14 -5.36 -7.43
CA VAL A 277 -9.89 -4.95 -6.24
C VAL A 277 -11.36 -5.35 -6.33
N ILE A 278 -12.02 -5.14 -7.47
CA ILE A 278 -13.42 -5.53 -7.68
C ILE A 278 -13.59 -7.04 -7.44
N LYS A 279 -12.71 -7.87 -8.02
CA LYS A 279 -12.74 -9.32 -7.80
C LYS A 279 -12.55 -9.67 -6.32
N LYS A 280 -11.60 -9.02 -5.64
CA LYS A 280 -11.37 -9.23 -4.22
C LYS A 280 -12.58 -8.85 -3.37
N LEU A 281 -13.25 -7.74 -3.68
CA LEU A 281 -14.47 -7.31 -2.99
C LEU A 281 -15.61 -8.31 -3.20
N GLN A 282 -15.83 -8.79 -4.42
CA GLN A 282 -16.82 -9.82 -4.72
C GLN A 282 -16.56 -11.12 -3.95
N LEU A 283 -15.30 -11.53 -3.84
CA LEU A 283 -14.91 -12.70 -3.05
C LEU A 283 -15.22 -12.52 -1.56
N ILE A 284 -14.96 -11.32 -1.02
CA ILE A 284 -15.30 -11.00 0.37
C ILE A 284 -16.82 -11.04 0.57
N GLU A 285 -17.62 -10.47 -0.33
CA GLU A 285 -19.08 -10.52 -0.24
C GLU A 285 -19.60 -11.96 -0.28
N ALA A 286 -19.04 -12.80 -1.15
CA ALA A 286 -19.39 -14.21 -1.22
C ALA A 286 -19.07 -14.94 0.09
N ASP A 287 -17.90 -14.69 0.70
CA ASP A 287 -17.53 -15.26 2.02
C ASP A 287 -18.50 -14.78 3.11
N VAL A 288 -18.89 -13.50 3.10
CA VAL A 288 -19.89 -12.99 4.04
C VAL A 288 -21.22 -13.72 3.90
N ILE A 289 -21.74 -13.86 2.68
CA ILE A 289 -23.02 -14.57 2.44
C ILE A 289 -22.94 -16.01 2.93
N GLN A 290 -21.83 -16.70 2.61
CA GLN A 290 -21.61 -18.07 3.08
C GLN A 290 -21.58 -18.16 4.60
N ARG A 291 -20.88 -17.25 5.28
CA ARG A 291 -20.82 -17.23 6.74
C ARG A 291 -22.16 -16.93 7.38
N ILE A 292 -22.94 -15.99 6.82
CA ILE A 292 -24.30 -15.70 7.31
C ILE A 292 -25.17 -16.95 7.20
N HIS A 293 -25.13 -17.64 6.06
CA HIS A 293 -25.91 -18.87 5.87
C HIS A 293 -25.51 -19.99 6.84
N ILE A 294 -24.20 -20.17 7.07
CA ILE A 294 -23.70 -21.13 8.07
C ILE A 294 -24.12 -20.70 9.48
N ASP A 295 -24.12 -19.41 9.79
CA ASP A 295 -24.50 -18.91 11.10
C ASP A 295 -26.00 -19.11 11.37
N GLU A 296 -26.86 -18.93 10.36
CA GLU A 296 -28.29 -19.24 10.43
C GLU A 296 -28.56 -20.73 10.69
N THR A 297 -27.75 -21.61 10.10
CA THR A 297 -27.87 -23.07 10.34
C THR A 297 -27.36 -23.49 11.73
N LEU A 298 -26.54 -22.66 12.39
CA LEU A 298 -25.95 -22.91 13.71
C LEU A 298 -26.62 -22.11 14.85
N LEU A 299 -27.81 -21.53 14.60
CA LEU A 299 -28.54 -20.74 15.60
C LEU A 299 -28.70 -21.53 16.92
N GLY A 300 -28.26 -20.92 18.03
CA GLY A 300 -28.28 -21.49 19.38
C GLY A 300 -26.98 -22.14 19.86
N GLN A 301 -25.99 -22.37 18.99
CA GLN A 301 -24.74 -23.07 19.35
C GLN A 301 -23.53 -22.15 19.64
N ARG A 302 -23.67 -20.83 19.47
CA ARG A 302 -22.58 -19.86 19.65
C ARG A 302 -22.80 -18.93 20.82
N ARG A 303 -21.72 -18.64 21.57
CA ARG A 303 -21.70 -17.61 22.61
C ARG A 303 -20.96 -16.37 22.15
N TRP A 304 -21.57 -15.22 22.35
CA TRP A 304 -20.92 -13.92 22.20
C TRP A 304 -20.15 -13.60 23.46
N ASN A 305 -18.87 -13.98 23.50
CA ASN A 305 -17.95 -13.50 24.53
C ASN A 305 -17.26 -12.23 24.03
N SER A 306 -18.02 -11.14 23.84
CA SER A 306 -17.42 -9.83 23.63
C SER A 306 -17.21 -9.19 24.99
N GLN A 307 -16.00 -9.25 25.53
CA GLN A 307 -15.59 -8.26 26.52
C GLN A 307 -15.45 -6.93 25.78
N GLU A 308 -16.49 -6.10 25.86
CA GLU A 308 -16.41 -4.74 25.39
C GLU A 308 -15.34 -4.04 26.23
N LYS A 309 -14.25 -3.60 25.60
CA LYS A 309 -13.24 -2.81 26.32
C LYS A 309 -13.96 -1.64 27.00
N GLN A 310 -13.74 -1.44 28.29
CA GLN A 310 -14.30 -0.29 28.99
C GLN A 310 -13.86 1.00 28.30
N VAL A 311 -14.81 1.89 28.06
CA VAL A 311 -14.54 3.22 27.50
C VAL A 311 -13.97 4.06 28.63
N ASP A 312 -12.84 4.74 28.38
CA ASP A 312 -12.36 5.75 29.32
C ASP A 312 -13.48 6.81 29.44
N PRO A 313 -14.07 7.03 30.63
CA PRO A 313 -15.15 7.99 30.81
C PRO A 313 -14.75 9.41 30.40
N TYR A 314 -13.45 9.71 30.39
CA TYR A 314 -12.90 11.01 30.05
C TYR A 314 -12.48 11.14 28.58
N ALA A 315 -12.65 10.09 27.77
CA ALA A 315 -12.40 10.17 26.34
C ALA A 315 -13.45 11.08 25.67
N LEU A 316 -12.99 12.20 25.10
CA LEU A 316 -13.82 13.05 24.26
C LEU A 316 -14.30 12.24 23.05
N LYS A 317 -15.63 12.14 22.90
CA LYS A 317 -16.27 11.52 21.74
C LYS A 317 -16.76 12.62 20.82
N PHE A 318 -16.09 12.77 19.70
CA PHE A 318 -16.60 13.60 18.62
C PHE A 318 -17.62 12.78 17.83
N PRO A 319 -18.82 13.31 17.56
CA PRO A 319 -19.74 12.67 16.64
C PRO A 319 -19.06 12.56 15.28
N PHE A 320 -18.87 11.34 14.78
CA PHE A 320 -18.36 11.14 13.44
C PHE A 320 -19.48 11.46 12.45
N ASP A 321 -19.40 12.61 11.81
CA ASP A 321 -20.21 12.95 10.65
C ASP A 321 -19.42 12.60 9.38
N GLU A 322 -20.06 11.87 8.47
CA GLU A 322 -19.46 11.54 7.17
C GLU A 322 -19.30 12.78 6.29
N GLU A 323 -20.02 13.87 6.57
CA GLU A 323 -20.01 15.11 5.80
C GLU A 323 -18.95 16.10 6.28
N ASP A 324 -18.74 16.21 7.60
CA ASP A 324 -17.84 17.17 8.24
C ASP A 324 -16.63 16.49 8.88
N VAL A 325 -15.61 16.17 8.07
CA VAL A 325 -14.34 15.59 8.55
C VAL A 325 -13.28 16.67 8.73
N TRP A 326 -12.80 16.82 9.96
CA TRP A 326 -11.76 17.78 10.30
C TRP A 326 -10.37 17.20 9.98
N VAL A 327 -9.49 18.00 9.37
CA VAL A 327 -8.20 17.53 8.86
C VAL A 327 -7.24 17.11 9.98
N ASP A 328 -7.35 17.72 11.15
CA ASP A 328 -6.57 17.41 12.35
C ASP A 328 -7.02 16.12 13.07
N GLU A 329 -8.24 15.65 12.82
CA GLU A 329 -8.75 14.36 13.32
C GLU A 329 -8.23 13.17 12.51
N LEU A 330 -7.83 13.40 11.26
CA LEU A 330 -7.26 12.37 10.39
C LEU A 330 -6.03 11.76 11.07
N ASP A 331 -5.91 10.42 11.07
CA ASP A 331 -4.89 9.63 11.78
C ASP A 331 -5.06 9.49 13.31
N ASN A 332 -6.08 10.12 13.91
CA ASN A 332 -6.31 10.09 15.36
C ASN A 332 -7.56 9.30 15.76
N TYR A 333 -8.16 8.54 14.82
CA TYR A 333 -9.34 7.73 15.11
C TYR A 333 -9.02 6.58 16.09
N ASP A 334 -9.93 6.34 17.03
CA ASP A 334 -9.98 5.11 17.82
C ASP A 334 -11.24 4.33 17.43
N VAL A 335 -11.07 3.10 16.95
CA VAL A 335 -12.18 2.23 16.53
C VAL A 335 -12.18 0.99 17.39
N ARG A 336 -13.36 0.60 17.88
CA ARG A 336 -13.55 -0.64 18.65
C ARG A 336 -14.39 -1.61 17.84
N ALA A 337 -13.77 -2.66 17.34
CA ALA A 337 -14.49 -3.74 16.68
C ALA A 337 -14.95 -4.78 17.71
N LYS A 338 -16.17 -5.32 17.51
CA LYS A 338 -16.62 -6.48 18.26
C LYS A 338 -15.82 -7.71 17.81
N SER A 339 -15.49 -8.58 18.75
CA SER A 339 -14.87 -9.87 18.42
C SER A 339 -15.89 -10.79 17.75
N CYS A 340 -15.44 -11.60 16.79
CA CYS A 340 -16.27 -12.64 16.19
C CYS A 340 -16.74 -13.66 17.25
N PRO A 341 -17.97 -14.19 17.14
CA PRO A 341 -18.43 -15.28 17.98
C PRO A 341 -17.58 -16.53 17.71
N LYS A 342 -17.12 -17.20 18.77
CA LYS A 342 -16.41 -18.48 18.66
C LYS A 342 -17.42 -19.63 18.65
N ILE A 343 -17.22 -20.60 17.77
CA ILE A 343 -17.95 -21.88 17.83
C ILE A 343 -17.51 -22.57 19.14
N MET A 344 -18.47 -23.08 19.93
CA MET A 344 -18.09 -23.93 21.06
C MET A 344 -17.47 -25.19 20.46
N GLU A 345 -16.19 -25.44 20.74
CA GLU A 345 -15.66 -26.79 20.60
C GLU A 345 -16.57 -27.68 21.44
N ALA A 346 -17.32 -28.55 20.78
CA ALA A 346 -18.05 -29.60 21.48
C ALA A 346 -17.00 -30.33 22.32
N LYS A 347 -17.15 -30.30 23.65
CA LYS A 347 -16.40 -31.19 24.52
C LYS A 347 -16.74 -32.61 24.05
N LEU A 348 -15.84 -33.20 23.25
CA LEU A 348 -15.88 -34.61 22.89
C LEU A 348 -15.64 -35.45 24.14
#